data_AF-A0A8S3ESM3-F1
#
_entry.id   AF-A0A8S3ESM3-F1
#
_cell.length_a   1.000
_cell.length_b   1.000
_cell.length_c   1.000
_cell.angle_alpha   90.00
_cell.angle_beta   90.00
_cell.angle_gamma   90.00
#
_symmetry.space_group_name_H-M   'P 1'
#
loop_
_entity.id
_entity.type
_entity.pdbx_description
1 polymer ?
#
loop_
_entity_poly.entity_id
_entity_poly.type
_entity_poly.pdbx_seq_one_letter_code
_entity_poly.pdbx_strand_id
1 'polypeptide(L)'
;MYLYIKGTRGYQYFGPSITLNIIEFIEKIRMPIIRLTNENEFLDFTVQHESHVLAHFDFSNNVQRQHYSFFVQAALKHIEYDNEHPIRFALILNESIIEKFSQLSNSTFPKPFVILNQFNSPPQMFPHMTYNFTTENLFQWVANEYKKPCVSWIVPKNRYYSRSPSIDKATVFDALTDHDNLLIFFTSNKLDELKVSLLVFGSSEFIHDELQMIKA
;
A
#
# COMPACT_ATOMS: atom_id res chain seq x y z
N MET A 1 -8.54 -4.27 -22.02
CA MET A 1 -7.35 -4.39 -22.91
C MET A 1 -6.42 -5.46 -22.34
N TYR A 2 -5.66 -6.19 -23.16
CA TYR A 2 -4.66 -7.16 -22.66
C TYR A 2 -3.24 -6.72 -23.02
N LEU A 3 -2.34 -6.78 -22.03
CA LEU A 3 -0.91 -6.58 -22.22
C LEU A 3 -0.22 -7.95 -22.26
N TYR A 4 0.52 -8.22 -23.33
CA TYR A 4 1.30 -9.46 -23.47
C TYR A 4 2.79 -9.13 -23.42
N ILE A 5 3.47 -9.69 -22.43
CA ILE A 5 4.94 -9.68 -22.37
C ILE A 5 5.41 -11.03 -22.91
N LYS A 6 6.51 -11.02 -23.67
CA LYS A 6 7.06 -12.24 -24.28
C LYS A 6 7.30 -13.30 -23.21
N GLY A 7 6.68 -14.47 -23.38
CA GLY A 7 6.83 -15.61 -22.45
C GLY A 7 5.94 -15.55 -21.21
N THR A 8 5.03 -14.57 -21.11
CA THR A 8 4.05 -14.49 -20.02
C THR A 8 2.63 -14.74 -20.53
N ARG A 9 1.71 -14.98 -19.60
CA ARG A 9 0.28 -14.82 -19.91
C ARG A 9 -0.05 -13.35 -20.21
N GLY A 10 -1.20 -13.12 -20.84
CA GLY A 10 -1.76 -11.78 -20.93
C GLY A 10 -2.19 -11.27 -19.56
N TYR A 11 -1.95 -9.99 -19.30
CA TYR A 11 -2.44 -9.27 -18.12
C TYR A 11 -3.59 -8.37 -18.53
N GLN A 12 -4.72 -8.50 -17.85
CA GLN A 12 -5.92 -7.75 -18.18
C GLN A 12 -5.92 -6.37 -17.53
N TYR A 13 -6.17 -5.36 -18.35
CA TYR A 13 -6.41 -3.99 -17.93
C TYR A 13 -7.90 -3.67 -17.99
N PHE A 14 -8.47 -3.34 -16.83
CA PHE A 14 -9.85 -2.94 -16.59
C PHE A 14 -10.01 -1.45 -16.26
N GLY A 15 -8.90 -0.70 -16.16
CA GLY A 15 -8.94 0.73 -15.84
C GLY A 15 -9.44 1.62 -16.98
N PRO A 16 -9.54 2.95 -16.73
CA PRO A 16 -9.97 3.93 -17.71
C PRO A 16 -9.11 3.90 -18.98
N SER A 17 -9.73 4.12 -20.14
CA SER A 17 -9.01 4.21 -21.42
C SER A 17 -8.31 5.57 -21.60
N ILE A 18 -7.47 5.93 -20.62
CA ILE A 18 -6.66 7.14 -20.57
C ILE A 18 -5.20 6.73 -20.76
N THR A 19 -4.49 7.40 -21.67
CA THR A 19 -3.10 7.08 -22.02
C THR A 19 -2.18 7.00 -20.80
N LEU A 20 -2.30 7.94 -19.87
CA LEU A 20 -1.48 7.98 -18.65
C LEU A 20 -1.72 6.74 -17.77
N ASN A 21 -2.97 6.35 -17.53
CA ASN A 21 -3.29 5.18 -16.72
C ASN A 21 -2.80 3.88 -17.38
N ILE A 22 -2.87 3.79 -18.70
CA ILE A 22 -2.33 2.66 -19.46
C ILE A 22 -0.80 2.60 -19.33
N ILE A 23 -0.11 3.73 -19.46
CA ILE A 23 1.36 3.80 -19.26
C ILE A 23 1.74 3.37 -17.84
N GLU A 24 1.05 3.91 -16.82
CA GLU A 24 1.28 3.53 -15.43
C GLU A 24 1.07 2.02 -15.21
N PHE A 25 0.03 1.44 -15.81
CA PHE A 25 -0.21 0.00 -15.73
C PHE A 25 0.92 -0.81 -16.36
N ILE A 26 1.39 -0.42 -17.56
CA ILE A 26 2.51 -1.09 -18.25
C ILE A 26 3.78 -1.03 -17.39
N GLU A 27 4.10 0.13 -16.81
CA GLU A 27 5.28 0.29 -15.94
C GLU A 27 5.16 -0.56 -14.66
N LYS A 28 3.96 -0.61 -14.04
CA LYS A 28 3.70 -1.48 -12.88
C LYS A 28 3.90 -2.97 -13.23
N ILE A 29 3.42 -3.44 -14.37
CA ILE A 29 3.60 -4.84 -14.81
C ILE A 29 5.07 -5.13 -15.15
N ARG A 30 5.78 -4.18 -15.79
CA ARG A 30 7.21 -4.32 -16.12
C ARG A 30 8.08 -4.40 -14.87
N MET A 31 7.74 -3.64 -13.83
CA MET A 31 8.48 -3.61 -12.56
C MET A 31 7.52 -3.81 -11.37
N PRO A 32 7.06 -5.06 -11.14
CA PRO A 32 6.04 -5.34 -10.13
C PRO A 32 6.58 -5.21 -8.69
N ILE A 33 7.90 -5.37 -8.53
CA ILE A 33 8.58 -5.24 -7.24
C ILE A 33 9.49 -4.02 -7.27
N ILE A 34 9.30 -3.12 -6.33
CA ILE A 34 10.21 -1.98 -6.10
C ILE A 34 11.35 -2.46 -5.21
N ARG A 35 12.60 -2.19 -5.59
CA ARG A 35 13.77 -2.51 -4.76
C ARG A 35 14.12 -1.29 -3.93
N LEU A 36 14.25 -1.48 -2.63
CA LEU A 36 14.61 -0.43 -1.68
C LEU A 36 16.05 -0.68 -1.22
N THR A 37 16.93 0.26 -1.57
CA THR A 37 18.38 0.15 -1.37
C THR A 37 18.90 1.11 -0.31
N ASN A 38 18.21 2.23 -0.10
CA ASN A 38 18.53 3.22 0.92
C ASN A 38 17.27 3.68 1.68
N GLU A 39 17.48 4.39 2.80
CA GLU A 39 16.40 4.84 3.68
C GLU A 39 15.48 5.87 3.03
N ASN A 40 16.01 6.75 2.17
CA ASN A 40 15.20 7.76 1.49
C ASN A 40 14.19 7.10 0.54
N GLU A 41 14.63 6.13 -0.26
CA GLU A 41 13.74 5.32 -1.11
C GLU A 41 12.65 4.63 -0.29
N PHE A 42 12.99 4.13 0.89
CA PHE A 42 12.02 3.48 1.78
C PHE A 42 10.99 4.48 2.33
N LEU A 43 11.41 5.67 2.74
CA LEU A 43 10.51 6.72 3.21
C LEU A 43 9.60 7.21 2.09
N ASP A 44 10.17 7.51 0.91
CA ASP A 44 9.41 7.93 -0.27
C ASP A 44 8.38 6.87 -0.67
N PHE A 45 8.76 5.59 -0.67
CA PHE A 45 7.86 4.48 -0.94
C PHE A 45 6.72 4.38 0.08
N THR A 46 7.03 4.56 1.36
CA THR A 46 6.03 4.50 2.45
C THR A 46 5.04 5.66 2.37
N VAL A 47 5.50 6.85 1.97
CA VAL A 47 4.65 8.03 1.79
C VAL A 47 3.77 7.91 0.53
N GLN A 48 4.32 7.38 -0.57
CA GLN A 48 3.58 7.22 -1.83
C GLN A 48 2.53 6.11 -1.79
N HIS A 49 2.64 5.15 -0.86
CA HIS A 49 1.78 3.98 -0.79
C HIS A 49 1.26 3.75 0.62
N GLU A 50 0.01 4.17 0.87
CA GLU A 50 -0.68 4.00 2.17
C GLU A 50 -0.69 2.56 2.68
N SER A 51 -0.74 1.58 1.77
CA SER A 51 -0.64 0.17 2.09
C SER A 51 0.27 -0.53 1.09
N HIS A 52 1.21 -1.31 1.61
CA HIS A 52 2.23 -1.96 0.80
C HIS A 52 2.76 -3.21 1.50
N VAL A 53 3.32 -4.11 0.70
CA VAL A 53 3.95 -5.34 1.19
C VAL A 53 5.47 -5.19 1.13
N LEU A 54 6.12 -5.29 2.27
CA LEU A 54 7.58 -5.31 2.40
C LEU A 54 8.06 -6.75 2.53
N ALA A 55 9.14 -7.10 1.84
CA ALA A 55 9.78 -8.39 2.02
C ALA A 55 11.29 -8.24 2.13
N HIS A 56 11.89 -9.16 2.88
CA HIS A 56 13.31 -9.40 2.89
C HIS A 56 13.56 -10.90 2.71
N PHE A 57 14.34 -11.25 1.68
CA PHE A 57 14.67 -12.63 1.35
C PHE A 57 16.17 -12.85 1.41
N ASP A 58 16.57 -14.01 1.94
CA ASP A 58 17.95 -14.49 1.84
C ASP A 58 18.15 -15.24 0.53
N PHE A 59 18.75 -14.58 -0.47
CA PHE A 59 18.96 -15.16 -1.80
C PHE A 59 20.04 -16.25 -1.85
N SER A 60 20.79 -16.48 -0.77
CA SER A 60 21.70 -17.63 -0.68
C SER A 60 20.93 -18.95 -0.61
N ASN A 61 19.71 -18.91 -0.08
CA ASN A 61 18.84 -20.06 0.13
C ASN A 61 17.92 -20.33 -1.09
N ASN A 62 17.95 -21.56 -1.61
CA ASN A 62 17.11 -21.99 -2.73
C ASN A 62 15.60 -21.81 -2.48
N VAL A 63 15.13 -22.14 -1.28
CA VAL A 63 13.71 -22.02 -0.90
C VAL A 63 13.28 -20.56 -0.93
N GLN A 64 14.13 -19.65 -0.43
CA GLN A 64 13.85 -18.22 -0.44
C GLN A 64 13.87 -17.63 -1.87
N ARG A 65 14.74 -18.13 -2.76
CA ARG A 65 14.68 -17.79 -4.20
C ARG A 65 13.34 -18.21 -4.83
N GLN A 66 12.83 -19.39 -4.45
CA GLN A 66 11.50 -19.83 -4.90
C GLN A 66 10.40 -18.94 -4.31
N HIS A 67 10.46 -18.60 -3.02
CA HIS A 67 9.52 -17.67 -2.39
C HIS A 67 9.51 -16.30 -3.08
N TYR A 68 10.66 -15.76 -3.45
CA TYR A 68 10.73 -14.53 -4.23
C TYR A 68 9.97 -14.63 -5.55
N SER A 69 10.03 -15.77 -6.25
CA SER A 69 9.23 -15.97 -7.47
C SER A 69 7.73 -15.93 -7.21
N PHE A 70 7.27 -16.53 -6.09
CA PHE A 70 5.86 -16.46 -5.69
C PHE A 70 5.43 -15.05 -5.29
N PHE A 71 6.33 -14.30 -4.64
CA PHE A 71 6.15 -12.91 -4.27
C PHE A 71 5.96 -12.00 -5.49
N VAL A 72 6.79 -12.16 -6.52
CA VAL A 72 6.65 -11.45 -7.81
C VAL A 72 5.32 -11.76 -8.49
N GLN A 73 4.92 -13.03 -8.52
CA GLN A 73 3.65 -13.42 -9.12
C GLN A 73 2.43 -12.88 -8.35
N ALA A 74 2.51 -12.79 -7.02
CA ALA A 74 1.45 -12.20 -6.20
C ALA A 74 1.33 -10.70 -6.44
N ALA A 75 2.45 -9.98 -6.55
CA ALA A 75 2.46 -8.56 -6.90
C ALA A 75 1.79 -8.30 -8.26
N LEU A 76 2.11 -9.12 -9.28
CA LEU A 76 1.47 -9.05 -10.60
C LEU A 76 -0.03 -9.32 -10.52
N LYS A 77 -0.47 -10.28 -9.70
CA LYS A 77 -1.90 -10.54 -9.45
C LYS A 77 -2.59 -9.33 -8.82
N HIS A 78 -1.97 -8.65 -7.85
CA HIS A 78 -2.55 -7.44 -7.26
C HIS A 78 -2.65 -6.27 -8.25
N ILE A 79 -1.64 -6.09 -9.12
CA ILE A 79 -1.67 -5.07 -10.19
C ILE A 79 -2.78 -5.34 -11.21
N GLU A 80 -3.05 -6.61 -11.51
CA GLU A 80 -4.14 -6.99 -12.40
C GLU A 80 -5.51 -6.86 -11.74
N TYR A 81 -5.61 -7.20 -10.45
CA TYR A 81 -6.84 -7.15 -9.66
C TYR A 81 -7.33 -5.71 -9.44
N ASP A 82 -6.41 -4.77 -9.14
CA ASP A 82 -6.69 -3.34 -9.03
C ASP A 82 -5.69 -2.57 -9.88
N ASN A 83 -6.11 -2.10 -11.06
CA ASN A 83 -5.20 -1.43 -11.98
C ASN A 83 -4.89 0.02 -11.58
N GLU A 84 -5.80 0.66 -10.83
CA GLU A 84 -5.68 2.06 -10.45
C GLU A 84 -4.80 2.18 -9.20
N HIS A 85 -5.17 1.47 -8.12
CA HIS A 85 -4.55 1.58 -6.80
C HIS A 85 -4.09 0.23 -6.24
N PRO A 86 -3.27 -0.55 -6.97
CA PRO A 86 -2.80 -1.81 -6.46
C PRO A 86 -1.92 -1.62 -5.23
N ILE A 87 -2.07 -2.52 -4.27
CA ILE A 87 -1.11 -2.68 -3.17
C ILE A 87 0.26 -2.96 -3.80
N ARG A 88 1.25 -2.12 -3.47
CA ARG A 88 2.59 -2.22 -4.04
C ARG A 88 3.46 -3.14 -3.20
N PHE A 89 4.31 -3.89 -3.88
CA PHE A 89 5.22 -4.83 -3.26
C PHE A 89 6.65 -4.29 -3.40
N ALA A 90 7.41 -4.35 -2.31
CA ALA A 90 8.78 -3.90 -2.26
C ALA A 90 9.70 -4.91 -1.58
N LEU A 91 10.94 -4.93 -2.05
CA LEU A 91 12.02 -5.78 -1.57
C LEU A 91 13.06 -4.91 -0.86
N ILE A 92 13.30 -5.20 0.40
CA ILE A 92 14.33 -4.56 1.21
C ILE A 92 15.63 -5.36 1.08
N LEU A 93 16.66 -4.70 0.55
CA LEU A 93 17.98 -5.32 0.33
C LEU A 93 18.99 -4.95 1.41
N ASN A 94 18.85 -3.79 2.04
CA ASN A 94 19.78 -3.28 3.03
C ASN A 94 19.25 -3.47 4.45
N GLU A 95 20.11 -3.91 5.37
CA GLU A 95 19.74 -4.13 6.77
C GLU A 95 19.40 -2.83 7.50
N SER A 96 20.03 -1.71 7.14
CA SER A 96 19.75 -0.41 7.76
C SER A 96 18.28 0.00 7.61
N ILE A 97 17.65 -0.33 6.48
CA ILE A 97 16.23 -0.08 6.22
C ILE A 97 15.36 -0.94 7.15
N ILE A 98 15.76 -2.19 7.40
CA ILE A 98 15.03 -3.10 8.29
C ILE A 98 15.07 -2.56 9.72
N GLU A 99 16.23 -2.08 10.18
CA GLU A 99 16.39 -1.46 11.48
C GLU A 99 15.53 -0.20 11.60
N LYS A 100 15.56 0.67 10.58
CA LYS A 100 14.73 1.87 10.51
C LYS A 100 13.24 1.54 10.57
N PHE A 101 12.78 0.56 9.81
CA PHE A 101 11.40 0.11 9.83
C PHE A 101 11.02 -0.50 11.18
N SER A 102 11.91 -1.27 11.81
CA SER A 102 11.71 -1.85 13.15
C SER A 102 11.57 -0.77 14.22
N GLN A 103 12.36 0.31 14.14
CA GLN A 103 12.26 1.49 15.00
C GLN A 103 10.94 2.23 14.80
N LEU A 104 10.55 2.49 13.55
CA LEU A 104 9.31 3.20 13.23
C LEU A 104 8.06 2.41 13.64
N SER A 105 8.12 1.08 13.59
CA SER A 105 6.99 0.19 13.92
C SER A 105 7.00 -0.30 15.37
N ASN A 106 8.01 0.09 16.17
CA ASN A 106 8.25 -0.43 17.52
C ASN A 106 8.17 -1.97 17.59
N SER A 107 8.63 -2.65 16.54
CA SER A 107 8.51 -4.10 16.37
C SER A 107 9.80 -4.69 15.82
N THR A 108 10.18 -5.88 16.29
CA THR A 108 11.34 -6.61 15.78
C THR A 108 10.89 -7.68 14.81
N PHE A 109 11.44 -7.69 13.60
CA PHE A 109 11.07 -8.65 12.57
C PHE A 109 12.14 -9.73 12.37
N PRO A 110 11.78 -11.02 12.47
CA PRO A 110 12.71 -12.10 12.16
C PRO A 110 13.00 -12.11 10.65
N LYS A 111 14.26 -12.31 10.27
CA LYS A 111 14.68 -12.42 8.86
C LYS A 111 14.73 -13.90 8.47
N PRO A 112 14.28 -14.29 7.25
CA PRO A 112 13.57 -13.49 6.24
C PRO A 112 12.10 -13.25 6.64
N PHE A 113 11.48 -12.21 6.07
CA PHE A 113 10.08 -11.87 6.36
C PHE A 113 9.32 -11.37 5.13
N VAL A 114 8.00 -11.44 5.24
CA VAL A 114 7.04 -10.71 4.39
C VAL A 114 6.01 -10.06 5.29
N ILE A 115 5.79 -8.76 5.11
CA ILE A 115 5.00 -7.91 5.99
C ILE A 115 4.05 -7.07 5.16
N LEU A 116 2.78 -7.06 5.54
CA LEU A 116 1.80 -6.10 5.08
C LEU A 116 1.86 -4.91 6.04
N ASN A 117 2.31 -3.78 5.53
CA ASN A 117 2.30 -2.52 6.25
C ASN A 117 1.14 -1.67 5.75
N GLN A 118 0.36 -1.13 6.68
CA GLN A 118 -0.81 -0.31 6.36
C GLN A 118 -0.83 0.93 7.26
N PHE A 119 -1.22 2.05 6.68
CA PHE A 119 -1.42 3.27 7.44
C PHE A 119 -2.40 3.05 8.60
N ASN A 120 -2.05 3.58 9.78
CA ASN A 120 -2.82 3.46 11.02
C ASN A 120 -3.10 2.04 11.53
N SER A 121 -2.41 1.02 11.02
CA SER A 121 -2.51 -0.36 11.53
C SER A 121 -1.13 -0.90 11.88
N PRO A 122 -1.02 -1.77 12.91
CA PRO A 122 0.24 -2.44 13.20
C PRO A 122 0.66 -3.30 12.00
N PRO A 123 1.95 -3.36 11.67
CA PRO A 123 2.43 -4.21 10.59
C PRO A 123 2.10 -5.68 10.85
N GLN A 124 1.60 -6.37 9.82
CA GLN A 124 1.22 -7.77 9.93
C GLN A 124 2.20 -8.64 9.15
N MET A 125 2.73 -9.66 9.81
CA MET A 125 3.60 -10.64 9.18
C MET A 125 2.81 -11.73 8.47
N PHE A 126 3.36 -12.23 7.36
CA PHE A 126 2.80 -13.40 6.68
C PHE A 126 2.83 -14.61 7.63
N PRO A 127 1.69 -15.28 7.87
CA PRO A 127 1.57 -16.38 8.82
C PRO A 127 2.16 -17.70 8.27
N HIS A 128 3.49 -17.78 8.23
CA HIS A 128 4.24 -18.95 7.73
C HIS A 128 3.93 -20.26 8.47
N MET A 129 3.44 -20.20 9.71
CA MET A 129 3.09 -21.39 10.50
C MET A 129 1.76 -22.01 10.05
N THR A 130 0.88 -21.21 9.45
CA THR A 130 -0.49 -21.63 9.09
C THR A 130 -0.60 -21.89 7.60
N TYR A 131 0.16 -21.17 6.77
CA TYR A 131 0.06 -21.25 5.31
C TYR A 131 1.40 -21.50 4.65
N ASN A 132 1.38 -22.37 3.64
CA ASN A 132 2.49 -22.54 2.73
C ASN A 132 2.73 -21.23 1.96
N PHE A 133 3.99 -20.88 1.75
CA PHE A 133 4.35 -19.70 0.98
C PHE A 133 4.14 -19.97 -0.51
N THR A 134 2.97 -19.58 -1.02
CA THR A 134 2.57 -19.71 -2.43
C THR A 134 1.98 -18.41 -2.91
N THR A 135 1.93 -18.22 -4.23
CA THR A 135 1.33 -17.02 -4.84
C THR A 135 -0.13 -16.83 -4.43
N GLU A 136 -0.92 -17.91 -4.39
CA GLU A 136 -2.33 -17.81 -4.04
C GLU A 136 -2.52 -17.47 -2.57
N ASN A 137 -1.81 -18.15 -1.66
CA ASN A 137 -1.93 -17.86 -0.23
C ASN A 137 -1.47 -16.43 0.09
N LEU A 138 -0.41 -15.95 -0.57
CA LEU A 138 0.07 -14.59 -0.37
C LEU A 138 -0.95 -13.56 -0.88
N PHE A 139 -1.52 -13.78 -2.08
CA PHE A 139 -2.57 -12.92 -2.62
C PHE A 139 -3.82 -12.88 -1.71
N GLN A 140 -4.29 -14.04 -1.27
CA GLN A 140 -5.46 -14.15 -0.40
C GLN A 140 -5.21 -13.55 0.98
N TRP A 141 -4.04 -13.79 1.58
CA TRP A 141 -3.68 -13.18 2.85
C TRP A 141 -3.68 -11.66 2.77
N VAL A 142 -3.02 -11.07 1.76
CA VAL A 142 -3.06 -9.61 1.56
C VAL A 142 -4.50 -9.14 1.34
N ALA A 143 -5.29 -9.82 0.50
CA ALA A 143 -6.67 -9.41 0.23
C ALA A 143 -7.58 -9.47 1.47
N ASN A 144 -7.39 -10.45 2.35
CA ASN A 144 -8.19 -10.64 3.56
C ASN A 144 -7.78 -9.71 4.69
N GLU A 145 -6.48 -9.50 4.85
CA GLU A 145 -5.94 -8.65 5.91
C GLU A 145 -5.96 -7.16 5.53
N TYR A 146 -5.97 -6.84 4.24
CA TYR A 146 -6.04 -5.47 3.77
C TYR A 146 -7.33 -4.81 4.25
N LYS A 147 -7.21 -4.07 5.35
CA LYS A 147 -8.25 -3.16 5.81
C LYS A 147 -8.22 -1.93 4.93
N LYS A 148 -9.28 -1.71 4.16
CA LYS A 148 -9.46 -0.43 3.45
C LYS A 148 -9.36 0.70 4.46
N PRO A 149 -8.48 1.69 4.24
CA PRO A 149 -8.27 2.73 5.22
C PRO A 149 -9.55 3.56 5.37
N CYS A 150 -9.90 3.92 6.62
CA CYS A 150 -11.04 4.80 6.91
C CYS A 150 -10.80 6.24 6.43
N VAL A 151 -9.56 6.60 6.11
CA VAL A 151 -9.16 7.88 5.54
C VAL A 151 -8.26 7.54 4.36
N SER A 152 -8.61 7.98 3.16
CA SER A 152 -7.74 7.82 1.98
C SER A 152 -7.42 9.18 1.39
N TRP A 153 -6.16 9.40 1.06
CA TRP A 153 -5.71 10.62 0.40
C TRP A 153 -6.29 10.67 -1.01
N ILE A 154 -6.98 11.75 -1.33
CA ILE A 154 -7.38 12.02 -2.71
C ILE A 154 -6.28 12.86 -3.35
N VAL A 155 -5.36 12.15 -4.00
CA VAL A 155 -4.30 12.78 -4.78
C VAL A 155 -4.90 13.24 -6.12
N PRO A 156 -4.81 14.53 -6.48
CA PRO A 156 -5.33 15.00 -7.76
C PRO A 156 -4.47 14.46 -8.91
N LYS A 157 -4.88 13.33 -9.49
CA LYS A 157 -4.36 12.84 -10.77
C LYS A 157 -5.34 13.21 -11.88
N ASN A 158 -5.17 14.41 -12.46
CA ASN A 158 -5.90 14.95 -13.63
C ASN A 158 -7.44 14.91 -13.59
N ARG A 159 -8.11 16.05 -13.28
CA ARG A 159 -9.55 16.44 -13.48
C ARG A 159 -10.68 15.44 -13.18
N TYR A 160 -10.39 14.18 -12.96
CA TYR A 160 -11.30 13.10 -12.61
C TYR A 160 -10.72 12.50 -11.35
N TYR A 161 -11.35 12.80 -10.22
CA TYR A 161 -11.09 12.09 -8.98
C TYR A 161 -11.33 10.60 -9.25
N SER A 162 -10.25 9.80 -9.25
CA SER A 162 -10.39 8.35 -9.31
C SER A 162 -11.13 7.94 -8.05
N ARG A 163 -12.42 7.65 -8.20
CA ARG A 163 -13.29 7.31 -7.08
C ARG A 163 -12.79 6.00 -6.49
N SER A 164 -12.19 6.07 -5.30
CA SER A 164 -11.91 4.87 -4.50
C SER A 164 -13.21 4.05 -4.37
N PRO A 165 -13.19 2.71 -4.54
CA PRO A 165 -14.38 1.86 -4.35
C PRO A 165 -14.99 1.93 -2.93
N SER A 166 -14.33 2.63 -2.00
CA SER A 166 -14.82 2.95 -0.66
C SER A 166 -15.88 4.06 -0.65
N ILE A 167 -15.98 4.85 -1.73
CA ILE A 167 -16.85 6.04 -1.82
C ILE A 167 -18.34 5.65 -1.98
N ASP A 168 -18.64 4.46 -2.52
CA ASP A 168 -20.03 4.05 -2.79
C ASP A 168 -20.85 3.71 -1.51
N LYS A 169 -20.24 3.74 -0.32
CA LYS A 169 -20.90 3.35 0.95
C LYS A 169 -20.69 4.32 2.12
N ALA A 170 -19.99 5.44 1.93
CA ALA A 170 -19.61 6.35 3.01
C ALA A 170 -20.17 7.76 2.79
N THR A 171 -20.53 8.44 3.87
CA THR A 171 -20.78 9.89 3.86
C THR A 171 -19.43 10.59 3.71
N VAL A 172 -19.29 11.36 2.62
CA VAL A 172 -18.05 12.09 2.29
C VAL A 172 -18.12 13.47 2.94
N PHE A 173 -17.10 13.81 3.75
CA PHE A 173 -16.87 15.19 4.17
C PHE A 173 -15.60 15.70 3.48
N ASP A 174 -15.76 16.70 2.62
CA ASP A 174 -14.67 17.37 1.92
C ASP A 174 -14.14 18.53 2.76
N ALA A 175 -12.88 18.45 3.19
CA ALA A 175 -12.18 19.59 3.77
C ALA A 175 -11.17 20.12 2.74
N LEU A 176 -11.53 21.23 2.10
CA LEU A 176 -10.62 22.01 1.26
C LEU A 176 -9.71 22.82 2.19
N THR A 177 -8.41 22.60 2.10
CA THR A 177 -7.42 23.50 2.72
C THR A 177 -6.78 24.36 1.62
N ASP A 178 -6.50 25.63 1.93
CA ASP A 178 -6.02 26.65 0.97
C ASP A 178 -4.63 26.37 0.35
N HIS A 179 -4.01 25.22 0.64
CA HIS A 179 -2.70 24.84 0.15
C HIS A 179 -2.72 23.45 -0.49
N ASP A 180 -3.04 23.37 -1.78
CA ASP A 180 -2.79 22.27 -2.75
C ASP A 180 -3.07 20.81 -2.31
N ASN A 181 -3.67 20.61 -1.14
CA ASN A 181 -3.85 19.33 -0.47
C ASN A 181 -5.32 19.19 -0.07
N LEU A 182 -5.99 18.23 -0.70
CA LEU A 182 -7.36 17.85 -0.41
C LEU A 182 -7.35 16.72 0.62
N LEU A 183 -7.93 16.97 1.80
CA LEU A 183 -8.14 15.96 2.85
C LEU A 183 -9.60 15.52 2.80
N ILE A 184 -9.84 14.24 2.56
CA ILE A 184 -11.20 13.67 2.50
C ILE A 184 -11.35 12.63 3.60
N PHE A 185 -12.36 12.82 4.44
CA PHE A 185 -12.70 11.90 5.51
C PHE A 185 -13.78 10.93 5.04
N PHE A 186 -13.65 9.65 5.40
CA PHE A 186 -14.74 8.68 5.29
C PHE A 186 -15.19 8.26 6.68
N THR A 187 -16.50 8.32 6.93
CA THR A 187 -17.09 7.69 8.12
C THR A 187 -17.69 6.35 7.71
N SER A 188 -17.44 5.32 8.53
CA SER A 188 -18.13 4.03 8.46
C SER A 188 -19.31 4.07 9.41
N ASN A 189 -20.45 3.49 9.02
CA ASN A 189 -21.74 3.50 9.74
C ASN A 189 -21.76 2.74 11.09
N LYS A 190 -20.65 2.64 11.82
CA LYS A 190 -20.64 2.19 13.23
C LYS A 190 -20.24 3.36 14.12
N LEU A 191 -21.22 3.82 14.88
CA LEU A 191 -21.39 5.18 15.39
C LEU A 191 -20.73 5.43 16.75
N ASP A 192 -19.70 4.69 17.16
CA ASP A 192 -19.27 4.74 18.57
C ASP A 192 -17.91 5.37 18.84
N GLU A 193 -16.99 5.51 17.88
CA GLU A 193 -15.75 6.28 18.10
C GLU A 193 -15.26 6.96 16.81
N LEU A 194 -15.51 8.27 16.70
CA LEU A 194 -14.91 9.13 15.67
C LEU A 194 -13.52 9.56 16.15
N LYS A 195 -12.47 8.90 15.63
CA LYS A 195 -11.09 9.37 15.81
C LYS A 195 -10.72 10.25 14.62
N VAL A 196 -10.67 11.56 14.85
CA VAL A 196 -10.24 12.55 13.86
C VAL A 196 -8.76 12.81 14.07
N SER A 197 -7.94 12.59 13.05
CA SER A 197 -6.52 12.93 13.07
C SER A 197 -6.27 13.96 11.97
N LEU A 198 -5.92 15.19 12.37
CA LEU A 198 -5.57 16.28 11.47
C LEU A 198 -4.05 16.27 11.26
N LEU A 199 -3.60 16.20 10.01
CA LEU A 199 -2.19 16.38 9.65
C LEU A 199 -2.08 17.58 8.72
N VAL A 200 -1.64 18.71 9.26
CA VAL A 200 -1.36 19.94 8.51
C VAL A 200 0.14 19.98 8.23
N PHE A 201 0.53 19.92 6.97
CA PHE A 201 1.92 20.20 6.57
C PHE A 201 2.02 21.65 6.10
N GLY A 202 2.77 22.47 6.84
CA GLY A 202 2.94 23.89 6.51
C GLY A 202 3.76 24.74 7.49
N SER A 203 4.14 24.23 8.65
CA SER A 203 5.11 24.86 9.56
C SER A 203 5.80 23.78 10.39
N SER A 204 7.04 24.01 10.80
CA SER A 204 7.98 23.07 11.39
C SER A 204 7.63 22.52 12.79
N GLU A 205 6.34 22.32 13.09
CA GLU A 205 5.89 21.79 14.37
C GLU A 205 4.88 20.67 14.15
N PHE A 206 5.25 19.45 14.58
CA PHE A 206 4.30 18.37 14.80
C PHE A 206 3.44 18.75 16.00
N ILE A 207 2.27 19.35 15.75
CA ILE A 207 1.28 19.55 16.79
C ILE A 207 0.44 18.27 16.89
N HIS A 208 0.70 17.49 17.94
CA HIS A 208 -0.15 16.35 18.32
C HIS A 208 -1.25 16.88 19.25
N ASP A 209 -2.15 17.70 18.73
CA ASP A 209 -3.31 18.16 19.50
C ASP A 209 -4.45 17.15 19.34
N GLU A 210 -4.76 16.45 20.44
CA GLU A 210 -6.05 15.80 20.61
C GLU A 210 -7.15 16.88 20.58
N LEU A 211 -7.83 17.01 19.45
CA LEU A 211 -9.04 17.82 19.37
C LEU A 211 -10.12 17.17 20.25
N GLN A 212 -10.37 17.78 21.42
CA GLN A 212 -11.48 17.40 22.27
C GLN A 212 -12.79 17.57 21.51
N MET A 213 -13.59 16.50 21.51
CA MET A 213 -14.92 16.46 20.90
C MET A 213 -15.82 17.55 21.49
N ILE A 214 -16.29 18.47 20.66
CA ILE A 214 -17.48 19.25 20.97
C ILE A 214 -18.67 18.30 20.79
N LYS A 215 -19.21 17.82 21.92
CA LYS A 215 -20.51 17.15 21.95
C LYS A 215 -21.59 18.15 21.53
N ALA A 216 -22.33 17.83 20.46
CA ALA A 216 -23.64 18.42 20.21
C ALA A 216 -24.70 17.67 21.04
#